data_AF-A0A218WB39-F1
#
_entry.id   AF-A0A218WB39-F1
#
_cell.length_a   1.000
_cell.length_b   1.000
_cell.length_c   1.000
_cell.angle_alpha   90.00
_cell.angle_beta   90.00
_cell.angle_gamma   90.00
#
_symmetry.space_group_name_H-M   'P 1'
#
loop_
_entity.id
_entity.type
_entity.pdbx_description
1 polymer ?
#
loop_
_entity_poly.entity_id
_entity_poly.type
_entity_poly.pdbx_seq_one_letter_code
_entity_poly.pdbx_strand_id
1 'polypeptide(L)'
;MQFHDCFVRGYNGSILIDGASIEKTARPTQLLRGYEVIEDAKKQLKTACLGVVSYADILALAAPNAVAMVSKSIYIYIYITNFYYYYYY
;
A
#
# COMPACT_ATOMS: atom_id res chain seq x y z
N MET A 1 0.47 -6.00 0.99
CA MET A 1 1.85 -5.73 1.39
C MET A 1 1.99 -5.59 2.90
N GLN A 2 1.40 -4.59 3.56
CA GLN A 2 1.45 -4.40 5.02
C GLN A 2 1.20 -5.67 5.84
N PHE A 3 0.18 -6.46 5.49
CA PHE A 3 -0.11 -7.73 6.15
C PHE A 3 1.10 -8.68 6.16
N HIS A 4 1.76 -8.85 5.01
CA HIS A 4 2.91 -9.76 4.90
C HIS A 4 4.13 -9.24 5.65
N ASP A 5 4.37 -7.92 5.65
CA ASP A 5 5.45 -7.29 6.43
C ASP A 5 5.25 -7.52 7.93
N CYS A 6 4.02 -7.32 8.44
CA CYS A 6 3.74 -7.55 9.86
C CYS A 6 3.88 -9.03 10.27
N PHE A 7 3.49 -9.96 9.39
CA PHE A 7 3.36 -11.37 9.74
C PHE A 7 4.70 -12.11 9.76
N VAL A 8 5.67 -11.67 8.96
CA VAL A 8 6.99 -12.28 8.89
C VAL A 8 7.97 -11.39 9.66
N ARG A 9 8.48 -11.87 10.79
CA ARG A 9 9.51 -11.18 11.60
C ARG A 9 9.14 -9.77 12.11
N GLY A 10 7.86 -9.41 12.04
CA GLY A 10 7.32 -8.18 12.58
C GLY A 10 7.43 -6.99 11.64
N TYR A 11 6.70 -5.93 11.97
CA TYR A 11 6.61 -4.70 11.17
C TYR A 11 7.94 -3.93 11.13
N ASN A 12 8.74 -4.17 10.09
CA ASN A 12 10.10 -3.65 9.96
C ASN A 12 10.50 -3.26 8.51
N GLY A 13 9.62 -3.46 7.53
CA GLY A 13 9.88 -3.16 6.12
C GLY A 13 10.76 -4.19 5.38
N SER A 14 11.04 -5.36 5.96
CA SER A 14 11.89 -6.40 5.37
C SER A 14 11.36 -6.93 4.05
N ILE A 15 10.04 -6.85 3.83
CA ILE A 15 9.42 -7.28 2.57
C ILE A 15 9.86 -6.45 1.36
N LEU A 16 10.40 -5.24 1.58
CA LEU A 16 10.79 -4.29 0.54
C LEU A 16 12.28 -4.36 0.17
N ILE A 17 13.10 -4.99 1.01
CA ILE A 17 14.55 -5.13 0.81
C ILE A 17 14.81 -6.05 -0.40
N ASP A 18 15.87 -5.79 -1.18
CA ASP A 18 16.33 -6.64 -2.29
C ASP A 18 17.56 -7.49 -1.87
N GLY A 19 17.67 -8.74 -2.35
CA GLY A 19 18.74 -9.67 -1.98
C GLY A 19 18.47 -11.13 -2.37
N ALA A 20 19.42 -12.02 -2.08
CA ALA A 20 19.22 -13.47 -2.22
C ALA A 20 18.56 -14.04 -0.95
N SER A 21 17.57 -14.93 -1.10
CA SER A 21 16.89 -15.61 0.02
C SER A 21 16.14 -14.69 0.99
N ILE A 22 15.50 -13.65 0.47
CA ILE A 22 14.76 -12.64 1.24
C ILE A 22 13.24 -12.82 1.13
N GLU A 23 12.51 -12.14 2.00
CA GLU A 23 11.04 -12.16 2.04
C GLU A 23 10.39 -11.69 0.75
N LYS A 24 10.98 -10.74 0.00
CA LYS A 24 10.41 -10.23 -1.26
C LYS A 24 10.29 -11.29 -2.36
N THR A 25 11.24 -12.23 -2.42
CA THR A 25 11.31 -13.28 -3.45
C THR A 25 10.75 -14.63 -2.98
N ALA A 26 10.23 -14.71 -1.76
CA ALA A 26 9.67 -15.94 -1.24
C ALA A 26 8.37 -16.31 -1.98
N ARG A 27 8.06 -17.62 -2.06
CA ARG A 27 6.84 -18.11 -2.74
C ARG A 27 5.54 -17.38 -2.30
N PRO A 28 5.33 -17.07 -1.00
CA PRO A 28 4.10 -16.39 -0.56
C PRO A 28 3.98 -14.92 -0.99
N THR A 29 5.07 -14.29 -1.40
CA THR A 29 5.19 -12.84 -1.62
C THR A 29 5.57 -12.48 -3.06
N GLN A 30 6.03 -13.47 -3.85
CA GLN A 30 6.46 -13.27 -5.25
C GLN A 30 5.39 -12.64 -6.16
N LEU A 31 4.11 -12.77 -5.81
CA LEU A 31 2.98 -12.20 -6.57
C LEU A 31 2.46 -10.87 -6.00
N LEU A 32 3.08 -10.34 -4.94
CA LEU A 32 2.70 -9.04 -4.40
C LEU A 32 2.98 -7.94 -5.44
N ARG A 33 2.13 -6.91 -5.41
CA ARG A 33 2.20 -5.75 -6.30
C ARG A 33 2.35 -4.48 -5.48
N GLY A 34 2.73 -3.39 -6.14
CA GLY A 34 2.86 -2.07 -5.53
C GLY A 34 4.23 -1.79 -4.92
N TYR A 35 5.25 -2.59 -5.22
CA TYR A 35 6.63 -2.34 -4.80
C TYR A 35 7.13 -1.00 -5.35
N GLU A 36 6.84 -0.74 -6.62
CA GLU A 36 7.17 0.48 -7.35
C GLU A 36 6.56 1.74 -6.72
N VAL A 37 5.34 1.63 -6.18
CA VAL A 37 4.66 2.75 -5.51
C VAL A 37 5.34 3.11 -4.20
N ILE A 38 5.76 2.09 -3.43
CA ILE A 38 6.47 2.30 -2.17
C ILE A 38 7.89 2.83 -2.40
N GLU A 39 8.59 2.34 -3.43
CA GLU A 39 9.90 2.86 -3.82
C GLU A 39 9.84 4.32 -4.28
N ASP A 40 8.83 4.69 -5.07
CA ASP A 40 8.66 6.08 -5.49
C ASP A 40 8.36 7.00 -4.29
N ALA A 41 7.45 6.58 -3.39
CA ALA A 41 7.20 7.32 -2.14
C ALA A 41 8.49 7.49 -1.31
N LYS A 42 9.30 6.44 -1.18
CA LYS A 42 10.59 6.51 -0.48
C LYS A 42 11.56 7.47 -1.17
N LYS A 43 11.61 7.48 -2.50
CA LYS A 43 12.46 8.38 -3.28
C LYS A 43 12.08 9.85 -3.07
N GLN A 44 10.79 10.16 -3.08
CA GLN A 44 10.29 11.49 -2.78
C GLN A 44 10.64 11.91 -1.34
N LEU A 45 10.43 11.00 -0.37
CA LEU A 45 10.78 11.26 1.03
C LEU A 45 12.28 11.41 1.27
N LYS A 46 13.14 10.69 0.55
CA LYS A 46 14.60 10.91 0.60
C LYS A 46 14.99 12.33 0.16
N THR A 47 14.23 12.92 -0.77
CA THR A 47 14.45 14.29 -1.25
C THR A 47 14.01 15.32 -0.22
N ALA A 48 12.91 15.06 0.49
CA ALA A 48 12.36 15.96 1.51
C ALA A 48 13.05 15.85 2.89
N CYS A 49 13.35 14.63 3.33
CA CYS A 49 13.86 14.33 4.66
C CYS A 49 14.74 13.06 4.64
N LEU A 50 16.01 13.23 4.23
CA LEU A 50 16.97 12.14 4.08
C LEU A 50 17.14 11.33 5.37
N GLY A 51 16.90 10.02 5.29
CA GLY A 51 17.15 9.08 6.39
C GLY A 51 16.13 9.11 7.53
N VAL A 52 15.08 9.92 7.44
CA VAL A 52 14.12 10.09 8.55
C VAL A 52 13.01 9.04 8.51
N VAL A 53 12.37 8.86 7.37
CA VAL A 53 11.18 7.99 7.27
C VAL A 53 11.61 6.58 6.89
N SER A 54 11.21 5.57 7.67
CA SER A 54 11.52 4.15 7.38
C SER A 54 10.57 3.56 6.33
N TYR A 55 10.92 2.39 5.76
CA TYR A 55 10.02 1.67 4.86
C TYR A 55 8.78 1.14 5.59
N ALA A 56 8.96 0.68 6.84
CA ALA A 56 7.85 0.28 7.68
C ALA A 56 6.83 1.43 7.77
N ASP A 57 7.26 2.63 8.18
CA ASP A 57 6.36 3.79 8.38
C ASP A 57 5.57 4.13 7.12
N ILE A 58 6.21 4.06 5.95
CA ILE A 58 5.53 4.26 4.67
C ILE A 58 4.40 3.24 4.50
N LEU A 59 4.65 1.95 4.79
CA LEU A 59 3.62 0.91 4.65
C LEU A 59 2.45 1.12 5.64
N ALA A 60 2.70 1.50 6.90
CA ALA A 60 1.62 1.74 7.86
C ALA A 60 0.80 2.99 7.55
N LEU A 61 1.39 4.00 6.91
CA LEU A 61 0.64 5.16 6.43
C LEU A 61 -0.11 4.86 5.13
N ALA A 62 0.51 4.11 4.21
CA ALA A 62 -0.07 3.80 2.91
C ALA A 62 -1.28 2.86 3.00
N ALA A 63 -1.22 1.82 3.85
CA ALA A 63 -2.27 0.82 3.95
C ALA A 63 -3.66 1.38 4.32
N PRO A 64 -3.83 2.13 5.43
CA PRO A 64 -5.13 2.71 5.78
C PRO A 64 -5.60 3.76 4.76
N ASN A 65 -4.67 4.52 4.19
CA ASN A 65 -5.00 5.50 3.14
C ASN A 65 -5.55 4.81 1.88
N ALA A 66 -4.95 3.69 1.46
CA ALA A 66 -5.44 2.91 0.33
C ALA A 66 -6.86 2.37 0.58
N VAL A 67 -7.13 1.86 1.78
CA VAL A 67 -8.48 1.41 2.18
C VAL A 67 -9.47 2.57 2.13
N ALA A 68 -9.12 3.71 2.74
CA ALA A 68 -9.97 4.89 2.77
C ALA A 68 -10.30 5.41 1.35
N MET A 69 -9.33 5.39 0.43
CA MET A 69 -9.55 5.80 -0.97
C MET A 69 -10.54 4.88 -1.69
N VAL A 70 -10.38 3.56 -1.55
CA VAL A 70 -11.29 2.60 -2.19
C VAL A 70 -12.70 2.70 -1.60
N SER A 71 -12.83 2.84 -0.28
CA SER A 71 -14.14 2.99 0.38
C SER A 71 -14.88 4.25 -0.09
N LYS A 72 -14.17 5.38 -0.24
CA LYS A 72 -14.78 6.61 -0.79
C LYS A 72 -15.24 6.44 -2.23
N SER A 73 -14.42 5.80 -3.08
CA SER A 73 -14.79 5.54 -4.48
C SER A 73 -16.04 4.66 -4.58
N ILE A 74 -16.16 3.63 -3.75
CA ILE A 74 -17.35 2.77 -3.69
C ILE A 74 -18.57 3.59 -3.23
N TYR A 75 -18.43 4.41 -2.20
CA TYR A 75 -19.52 5.24 -1.71
C TYR A 75 -20.05 6.20 -2.77
N ILE A 76 -19.15 6.89 -3.48
CA ILE A 76 -19.50 7.79 -4.59
C ILE A 76 -20.17 7.01 -5.72
N TYR A 77 -19.63 5.84 -6.11
CA TYR A 77 -20.21 5.01 -7.15
C TYR A 77 -21.64 4.60 -6.81
N ILE A 78 -21.87 4.08 -5.59
CA ILE A 78 -23.21 3.68 -5.11
C ILE A 78 -24.15 4.89 -5.10
N TYR A 79 -23.68 6.05 -4.64
CA TYR A 79 -24.48 7.26 -4.61
C TYR A 79 -24.91 7.68 -6.02
N ILE A 80 -23.98 7.70 -6.98
CA ILE A 80 -24.27 8.02 -8.38
C ILE A 80 -25.25 7.01 -8.97
N THR A 81 -25.02 5.70 -8.80
CA THR A 81 -25.92 4.69 -9.39
C THR A 81 -27.32 4.75 -8.79
N ASN A 82 -27.46 5.02 -7.49
CA ASN A 82 -28.78 5.20 -6.87
C ASN A 82 -29.47 6.47 -7.35
N PHE A 83 -28.73 7.58 -7.50
CA PHE A 83 -29.28 8.82 -8.05
C PHE A 83 -29.76 8.64 -9.49
N TYR A 84 -28.94 8.01 -10.34
CA TYR A 84 -29.33 7.68 -11.72
C TYR A 84 -30.55 6.75 -11.73
N TYR A 85 -30.58 5.69 -10.90
CA TYR A 85 -31.74 4.80 -10.84
C TYR A 85 -33.01 5.56 -10.46
N TYR A 86 -32.97 6.41 -9.43
CA TYR A 86 -34.11 7.21 -8.98
C TYR A 86 -34.60 8.22 -10.03
N TYR A 87 -33.71 8.72 -10.90
CA TYR A 87 -34.08 9.75 -11.87
C TYR A 87 -34.58 9.17 -13.19
N TYR A 88 -34.15 7.95 -13.55
CA TYR A 88 -34.46 7.31 -14.82
C TYR A 88 -35.47 6.16 -14.71
N TYR A 89 -35.85 5.75 -13.50
CA TYR A 89 -36.89 4.74 -13.21
C TYR A 89 -37.77 5.18 -12.04
#